data_AF-A0A6L9ZUB7-F1
#
_entry.id   AF-A0A6L9ZUB7-F1
#
_cell.length_a   1.000
_cell.length_b   1.000
_cell.length_c   1.000
_cell.angle_alpha   90.00
_cell.angle_beta   90.00
_cell.angle_gamma   90.00
#
_symmetry.space_group_name_H-M   'P 1'
#
loop_
_entity.id
_entity.type
_entity.pdbx_description
1 polymer ?
#
loop_
_entity_poly.entity_id
_entity_poly.type
_entity_poly.pdbx_seq_one_letter_code
_entity_poly.pdbx_strand_id
1 'polypeptide(L)'
;MVKPNNYWYYEVSKTAPQYALRYLSEAWKRCFSKVSAQPKFKKKGRDDSFTLDGSISVGVFQIKLPRIGWIKTYEILPDNVTPKSVT
;
A
#
# COMPACT_ATOMS: atom_id res chain seq x y z
N MET A 1 5.95 -23.05 -11.22
CA MET A 1 5.45 -22.30 -10.04
C MET A 1 6.47 -21.25 -9.66
N VAL A 2 6.07 -20.00 -9.44
CA VAL A 2 7.00 -18.89 -9.12
C VAL A 2 7.50 -18.95 -7.67
N LYS A 3 6.73 -19.58 -6.76
CA LYS A 3 6.99 -19.57 -5.32
C LYS A 3 8.17 -20.46 -4.84
N PRO A 4 8.37 -21.70 -5.33
CA PRO A 4 9.44 -22.57 -4.83
C PRO A 4 10.87 -22.08 -5.13
N ASN A 5 11.03 -21.28 -6.19
CA ASN A 5 12.36 -20.84 -6.65
C ASN A 5 12.74 -19.42 -6.21
N ASN A 6 11.83 -18.71 -5.51
CA ASN A 6 12.00 -17.30 -5.15
C ASN A 6 11.76 -17.08 -3.65
N TYR A 7 12.73 -17.44 -2.81
CA TYR A 7 12.63 -17.32 -1.36
C TYR A 7 12.36 -15.88 -0.87
N TRP A 8 12.93 -14.89 -1.56
CA TRP A 8 12.69 -13.47 -1.30
C TRP A 8 11.20 -13.09 -1.34
N TYR A 9 10.37 -13.82 -2.09
CA TYR A 9 8.94 -13.57 -2.18
C TYR A 9 8.20 -13.81 -0.86
N TYR A 10 8.76 -14.66 0.03
CA TYR A 10 8.22 -14.93 1.36
C TYR A 10 8.70 -13.94 2.42
N GLU A 11 9.78 -13.20 2.15
CA GLU A 11 10.29 -12.17 3.06
C GLU A 11 9.36 -10.95 3.09
N VAL A 12 8.63 -10.72 1.99
CA VAL A 12 7.72 -9.58 1.84
C VAL A 12 6.28 -9.99 2.16
N SER A 13 5.46 -9.04 2.62
CA SER A 13 4.04 -9.30 2.82
C SER A 13 3.35 -9.65 1.50
N LYS A 14 2.33 -10.50 1.55
CA LYS A 14 1.47 -10.83 0.38
C LYS A 14 0.96 -9.57 -0.34
N THR A 15 0.67 -8.51 0.41
CA THR A 15 0.05 -7.29 -0.11
C THR A 15 1.00 -6.49 -0.99
N ALA A 16 2.30 -6.46 -0.67
CA ALA A 16 3.28 -5.66 -1.40
C ALA A 16 3.33 -5.98 -2.92
N PRO A 17 3.52 -7.24 -3.38
CA PRO A 17 3.52 -7.54 -4.80
C PRO A 17 2.13 -7.40 -5.44
N GLN A 18 1.04 -7.65 -4.69
CA GLN A 18 -0.32 -7.52 -5.21
C GLN A 18 -0.66 -6.06 -5.55
N TYR A 19 -0.35 -5.14 -4.64
CA TYR A 19 -0.56 -3.71 -4.88
C TYR A 19 0.38 -3.16 -5.95
N ALA A 20 1.64 -3.61 -5.99
CA ALA A 20 2.56 -3.22 -7.06
C ALA A 20 1.98 -3.51 -8.45
N LEU A 21 1.41 -4.70 -8.66
CA LEU A 21 0.74 -5.06 -9.93
C LEU A 21 -0.54 -4.25 -10.16
N ARG A 22 -1.33 -4.01 -9.11
CA ARG A 22 -2.57 -3.23 -9.21
C ARG A 22 -2.29 -1.80 -9.64
N TYR A 23 -1.32 -1.13 -9.01
CA TYR A 23 -0.87 0.20 -9.38
C TYR A 23 -0.27 0.27 -10.78
N LEU A 24 0.51 -0.74 -11.17
CA LEU A 24 1.00 -0.83 -12.54
C LEU A 24 -0.15 -0.89 -13.55
N SER A 25 -1.17 -1.70 -13.29
CA SER A 25 -2.33 -1.83 -14.17
C SER A 25 -3.11 -0.51 -14.29
N GLU A 26 -3.27 0.22 -13.17
CA GLU A 26 -3.96 1.50 -13.13
C GLU A 26 -3.17 2.59 -13.85
N ALA A 27 -1.85 2.65 -13.64
CA ALA A 27 -1.00 3.63 -14.30
C ALA A 27 -0.99 3.45 -15.82
N TRP A 28 -1.01 2.21 -16.32
CA TRP A 28 -1.15 1.94 -17.75
C TRP A 28 -2.53 2.34 -18.29
N LYS A 29 -3.62 2.08 -17.56
CA LYS A 29 -4.95 2.56 -17.94
C LYS A 29 -4.98 4.09 -18.11
N ARG A 30 -4.36 4.82 -17.17
CA ARG A 30 -4.24 6.29 -17.23
C ARG A 30 -3.35 6.77 -18.37
N CYS A 31 -2.30 6.02 -18.68
CA CYS A 31 -1.44 6.28 -19.84
C CYS A 31 -2.23 6.14 -21.15
N PHE A 32 -3.00 5.06 -21.30
CA PHE A 32 -3.81 4.83 -22.50
C PHE A 32 -4.97 5.82 -22.63
N SER A 33 -5.52 6.32 -21.52
CA SER A 33 -6.50 7.41 -21.53
C SER A 33 -5.89 8.80 -21.72
N LYS A 34 -4.59 8.91 -22.00
CA LYS A 34 -3.83 10.17 -22.19
C LYS A 34 -3.89 11.13 -21.00
N VAL A 35 -4.21 10.63 -19.80
CA VAL A 35 -4.26 11.43 -18.56
C VAL A 35 -2.86 11.55 -17.94
N SER A 36 -2.00 10.56 -18.15
CA SER A 36 -0.63 10.55 -17.63
C SER A 36 0.36 10.02 -18.65
N ALA A 37 1.64 10.30 -18.44
CA ALA A 37 2.73 9.70 -19.21
C ALA A 37 2.91 8.20 -18.87
N GLN A 38 3.81 7.56 -19.61
CA GLN A 38 4.21 6.17 -19.38
C GLN A 38 4.68 5.97 -17.92
N PRO A 39 4.19 4.92 -17.23
CA PRO A 39 4.61 4.63 -15.87
C PRO A 39 6.12 4.35 -15.80
N LYS A 40 6.75 4.84 -14.74
CA LYS A 40 8.15 4.59 -14.40
C LYS A 40 8.23 3.78 -13.12
N PHE A 41 9.31 3.03 -12.94
CA PHE A 41 9.55 2.33 -11.67
C PHE A 41 9.63 3.33 -10.52
N LYS A 42 8.98 2.98 -9.39
CA LYS A 42 9.02 3.81 -8.18
C LYS A 42 10.44 3.83 -7.63
N LYS A 43 10.97 5.04 -7.38
CA LYS A 43 12.31 5.24 -6.83
C LYS A 43 12.21 5.32 -5.30
N LYS A 44 12.99 4.50 -4.60
CA LYS A 44 13.12 4.55 -3.14
C LYS A 44 13.60 5.93 -2.67
N GLY A 45 13.02 6.46 -1.60
CA GLY A 45 13.36 7.76 -1.02
C GLY A 45 12.69 8.94 -1.72
N ARG A 46 11.76 8.69 -2.64
CA ARG A 46 10.96 9.73 -3.30
C ARG A 46 9.49 9.34 -3.25
N ASP A 47 8.70 10.12 -2.52
CA ASP A 47 7.26 9.93 -2.38
C ASP A 47 6.90 8.48 -2.00
N ASP A 48 7.62 7.96 -0.99
CA ASP A 48 7.43 6.61 -0.49
C ASP A 48 6.07 6.48 0.18
N SER A 49 5.35 5.43 -0.20
CA SER A 49 4.02 5.12 0.33
C SER A 49 3.89 3.61 0.38
N PHE A 50 3.11 3.11 1.33
CA PHE A 50 2.97 1.68 1.55
C PHE A 50 1.56 1.32 1.94
N THR A 51 0.97 0.39 1.18
CA THR A 51 -0.40 -0.03 1.39
C THR A 51 -0.48 -1.29 2.23
N LEU A 52 -1.26 -1.19 3.29
CA LEU A 52 -1.58 -2.28 4.20
C LEU A 52 -3.04 -2.66 4.06
N ASP A 53 -3.28 -3.94 3.84
CA ASP A 53 -4.60 -4.56 4.00
C ASP A 53 -4.64 -5.33 5.32
N GLY A 54 -5.70 -5.15 6.10
CA GLY A 54 -5.92 -5.94 7.30
C GLY A 54 -6.80 -5.27 8.34
N SER A 55 -6.75 -5.81 9.56
CA SER A 55 -7.43 -5.27 10.73
C SER A 55 -6.73 -4.00 11.19
N ILE A 56 -7.23 -2.85 10.73
CA ILE A 56 -6.74 -1.53 11.10
C ILE A 56 -7.73 -0.94 12.10
N SER A 57 -7.22 -0.53 13.26
CA SER A 57 -8.03 0.18 14.25
C SER A 57 -7.69 1.66 14.20
N VAL A 58 -8.71 2.50 14.16
CA VAL A 58 -8.56 3.94 14.13
C VAL A 58 -8.88 4.48 15.52
N GLY A 59 -8.00 5.32 16.05
CA GLY A 59 -8.27 6.23 17.16
C GLY A 59 -8.14 7.68 16.67
N VAL A 60 -8.50 8.63 17.52
CA VAL A 60 -8.65 10.06 17.15
C VAL A 60 -7.43 10.64 16.43
N PHE A 61 -6.22 10.39 16.92
CA PHE A 61 -4.95 10.86 16.33
C PHE A 61 -3.97 9.73 16.03
N GLN A 62 -4.45 8.49 15.98
CA GLN A 62 -3.57 7.33 15.92
C GLN A 62 -4.22 6.21 15.12
N ILE A 63 -3.40 5.48 14.36
CA ILE A 63 -3.82 4.25 13.67
C ILE A 63 -3.05 3.07 14.21
N LYS A 64 -3.73 1.95 14.44
CA LYS A 64 -3.10 0.68 14.80
C LYS A 64 -2.91 -0.17 13.56
N LEU A 65 -1.65 -0.42 13.20
CA LEU A 65 -1.27 -1.30 12.11
C LEU A 65 -0.99 -2.73 12.63
N PRO A 66 -1.31 -3.78 11.86
CA PRO A 66 -1.21 -5.18 12.32
C PRO A 66 0.17 -5.64 12.81
N ARG A 67 1.26 -5.12 12.23
CA ARG A 67 2.65 -5.49 12.61
C ARG A 67 3.43 -4.39 13.32
N ILE A 68 3.10 -3.13 13.06
CA ILE A 68 3.86 -1.98 13.56
C ILE A 68 3.27 -1.47 14.91
N GLY A 69 1.97 -1.67 15.15
CA GLY A 69 1.28 -1.14 16.31
C GLY A 69 0.73 0.27 16.07
N TRP A 70 0.66 1.08 17.13
CA TRP A 70 0.08 2.42 17.08
C TRP A 70 1.04 3.43 16.47
N ILE A 71 0.57 4.17 15.46
CA ILE A 71 1.28 5.26 14.80
C ILE A 71 0.44 6.52 14.96
N LYS A 72 1.10 7.65 15.28
CA LYS A 72 0.44 8.96 15.38
C LYS A 72 0.20 9.55 13.99
N THR A 73 -1.01 10.04 13.77
CA THR A 73 -1.36 10.86 12.61
C THR A 73 -1.39 12.33 13.00
N TYR A 74 -1.09 13.20 12.04
CA TYR A 74 -1.21 14.64 12.24
C TYR A 74 -2.67 15.09 12.21
N GLU A 75 -3.48 14.41 11.39
CA GLU A 75 -4.90 14.71 11.22
C GLU A 75 -5.77 13.90 12.20
N ILE A 76 -6.91 14.50 12.56
CA ILE A 76 -7.98 13.84 13.32
C ILE A 76 -8.68 12.86 12.39
N LEU A 77 -8.70 11.59 12.78
CA LEU A 77 -9.35 10.54 12.02
C LEU A 77 -10.79 10.35 12.48
N PRO A 78 -11.71 9.97 11.56
CA PRO A 78 -13.09 9.74 11.90
C PRO A 78 -13.24 8.52 12.82
N ASP A 79 -13.96 8.72 13.93
CA ASP A 79 -14.29 7.65 14.86
C ASP A 79 -15.28 6.65 14.25
N ASN A 80 -15.19 5.37 14.65
CA ASN A 80 -16.00 4.24 14.17
C ASN A 80 -15.80 3.79 12.71
N VAL A 81 -14.73 4.22 12.03
CA VAL A 81 -14.38 3.65 10.72
C VAL A 81 -13.31 2.58 10.88
N THR A 82 -13.61 1.36 10.43
CA THR A 82 -12.61 0.30 10.25
C THR A 82 -12.22 0.24 8.77
N PRO A 83 -11.17 0.97 8.35
CA PRO A 83 -10.75 0.96 6.96
C PRO A 83 -10.22 -0.42 6.58
N LYS A 84 -10.59 -0.88 5.38
CA LYS A 84 -10.10 -2.17 4.83
C LYS A 84 -8.64 -2.10 4.41
N SER A 85 -8.19 -0.91 4.01
CA SER A 85 -6.85 -0.63 3.53
C SER A 85 -6.41 0.78 3.95
N VAL A 86 -5.14 0.95 4.30
CA VAL A 86 -4.51 2.27 4.53
C VAL A 86 -3.23 2.35 3.70
N THR A 87 -2.95 3.52 3.11
CA THR A 87 -1.76 3.81 2.30
C THR A 87 -0.98 4.96 2.89
#